data_AF-A0ABC8WI45-F1
#
_entry.id   AF-A0ABC8WI45-F1
#
_cell.length_a   1.000
_cell.length_b   1.000
_cell.length_c   1.000
_cell.angle_alpha   90.00
_cell.angle_beta   90.00
_cell.angle_gamma   90.00
#
_symmetry.space_group_name_H-M   'P 1'
#
loop_
_entity.id
_entity.type
_entity.pdbx_description
1 polymer ?
#
loop_
_entity_poly.entity_id
_entity_poly.type
_entity_poly.pdbx_seq_one_letter_code
_entity_poly.pdbx_strand_id
1 'polypeptide(L)'
;MASRRCLLRLLSNRLVPQRSQPLAPFSIATRTLTSLSEPLAPPAPRAIASPRLYYPSRCHFATHSSGDEDEEEDEEEHYDDEGSDGEWGEEDEAVAAKKPSGKTEEEKVAEAAEIGYKVVGPLVGDEKPFKPYEPVFAVVQIGSHQFKVSNGDSIFTERLKFCDVNDKLILNRVLMLGSQTQTVIGRPILSEAAVHAVVEEHALDAKVIIFKKKRRKNYRRTKGHRQELTKLRITNIEGIDKSETVAVAA
;
A
#
# COMPACT_ATOMS: atom_id res chain seq x y z
N MET A 1 -41.45 -2.54 -30.69
CA MET A 1 -42.50 -1.52 -30.50
C MET A 1 -42.39 -0.93 -29.11
N ALA A 2 -42.02 0.34 -28.99
CA ALA A 2 -42.40 1.22 -27.88
C ALA A 2 -42.08 2.65 -28.31
N SER A 3 -43.14 3.47 -28.41
CA SER A 3 -43.19 4.75 -29.10
C SER A 3 -42.57 5.90 -28.31
N ARG A 4 -41.92 6.79 -29.05
CA ARG A 4 -41.69 8.20 -28.71
C ARG A 4 -43.02 8.91 -28.45
N ARG A 5 -43.16 9.65 -27.35
CA ARG A 5 -44.01 10.86 -27.26
C ARG A 5 -43.43 11.87 -26.26
N CYS A 6 -43.04 13.03 -26.81
CA CYS A 6 -42.85 14.29 -26.09
C CYS A 6 -44.15 14.74 -25.42
N LEU A 7 -44.05 15.42 -24.27
CA LEU A 7 -44.88 16.59 -24.00
C LEU A 7 -44.08 17.68 -23.29
N LEU A 8 -44.27 18.89 -23.80
CA LEU A 8 -43.68 20.16 -23.45
C LEU A 8 -44.16 20.66 -22.07
N ARG A 9 -43.28 21.32 -21.32
CA ARG A 9 -43.67 22.32 -20.32
C ARG A 9 -42.89 23.61 -20.58
N LEU A 10 -43.62 24.60 -21.11
CA LEU A 10 -43.23 26.00 -21.12
C LEU A 10 -43.88 26.66 -19.90
N LEU A 11 -43.07 27.20 -19.00
CA LEU A 11 -43.45 28.35 -18.18
C LEU A 11 -42.27 29.30 -18.14
N SER A 12 -42.52 30.49 -18.65
CA SER A 12 -41.64 31.62 -18.82
C SER A 12 -41.75 32.58 -17.64
N ASN A 13 -40.75 33.47 -17.55
CA ASN A 13 -40.73 34.78 -16.87
C ASN A 13 -40.44 34.74 -15.36
N ARG A 14 -39.51 35.52 -14.78
CA ARG A 14 -38.76 36.72 -15.22
C ARG A 14 -37.57 36.88 -14.25
N LEU A 15 -36.36 37.14 -14.76
CA LEU A 15 -35.32 37.82 -13.99
C LEU A 15 -34.87 39.03 -14.81
N VAL A 16 -35.00 40.20 -14.19
CA VAL A 16 -34.56 41.49 -14.72
C VAL A 16 -33.08 41.67 -14.39
N PRO A 17 -32.20 41.95 -15.36
CA PRO A 17 -30.89 42.50 -15.09
C PRO A 17 -30.94 44.02 -15.25
N GLN A 18 -30.49 44.77 -14.25
CA GLN A 18 -30.15 46.18 -14.40
C GLN A 18 -28.64 46.33 -14.21
N ARG A 19 -28.09 47.11 -15.12
CA ARG A 19 -26.70 47.23 -15.56
C ARG A 19 -26.13 48.54 -14.99
N SER A 20 -24.79 48.61 -14.90
CA SER A 20 -23.98 49.84 -15.05
C SER A 20 -23.91 50.78 -13.82
N GLN A 21 -22.80 51.37 -13.39
CA GLN A 21 -21.45 51.62 -13.94
C GLN A 21 -20.41 51.75 -12.80
N PRO A 22 -19.10 51.69 -13.12
CA PRO A 22 -18.00 52.00 -12.21
C PRO A 22 -17.58 53.47 -12.28
N LEU A 23 -17.03 54.02 -11.20
CA LEU A 23 -16.29 55.28 -11.20
C LEU A 23 -14.84 55.05 -10.76
N ALA A 24 -13.90 55.31 -11.66
CA ALA A 24 -12.48 55.60 -11.42
C ALA A 24 -12.32 57.09 -11.00
N PRO A 25 -11.14 57.72 -10.86
CA PRO A 25 -9.75 57.23 -10.88
C PRO A 25 -8.88 57.77 -9.71
N PHE A 26 -7.77 57.10 -9.37
CA PHE A 26 -6.63 57.80 -8.77
C PHE A 26 -5.38 57.53 -9.59
N SER A 27 -4.94 58.62 -10.21
CA SER A 27 -3.73 58.79 -10.99
C SER A 27 -2.55 58.99 -10.03
N ILE A 28 -1.52 58.16 -10.14
CA ILE A 28 -0.15 58.60 -9.92
C ILE A 28 0.69 58.13 -11.11
N ALA A 29 1.52 59.06 -11.55
CA ALA A 29 2.13 59.15 -12.87
C ALA A 29 3.12 58.03 -13.22
N THR A 30 3.19 57.86 -14.54
CA THR A 30 4.12 57.10 -15.34
C THR A 30 5.58 57.54 -15.15
N ARG A 31 6.49 56.57 -14.98
CA ARG A 31 7.86 56.64 -15.49
C ARG A 31 7.98 55.72 -16.71
N THR A 32 8.02 56.32 -17.89
CA THR A 32 8.55 55.76 -19.15
C THR A 32 10.05 56.16 -19.21
N LEU A 33 11.02 55.56 -19.92
CA LEU A 33 11.22 54.57 -20.98
C LEU A 33 12.55 53.83 -20.59
N THR A 34 12.87 52.61 -21.01
CA THR A 34 13.30 52.25 -22.38
C THR A 34 13.39 50.73 -22.56
N SER A 35 13.27 50.37 -23.83
CA SER A 35 13.14 49.06 -24.48
C SER A 35 14.29 48.08 -24.30
N LEU A 36 13.94 46.82 -24.01
CA LEU A 36 14.53 45.65 -24.66
C LEU A 36 13.39 44.75 -25.12
N SER A 37 13.02 44.90 -26.38
CA SER A 37 12.10 44.02 -27.08
C SER A 37 12.88 42.84 -27.67
N GLU A 38 12.84 41.70 -26.99
CA GLU A 38 12.96 40.40 -27.65
C GLU A 38 11.84 39.51 -27.08
N PRO A 39 10.75 39.26 -27.82
CA PRO A 39 9.87 38.16 -27.47
C PRO A 39 10.56 36.86 -27.89
N LEU A 40 10.97 36.08 -26.89
CA LEU A 40 11.22 34.64 -27.05
C LEU A 40 9.99 34.00 -27.68
N ALA A 41 10.09 33.68 -28.97
CA ALA A 41 9.11 32.87 -29.67
C ALA A 41 8.91 31.54 -28.92
N PRO A 42 7.67 31.03 -28.81
CA PRO A 42 7.47 29.69 -28.26
C PRO A 42 8.23 28.68 -29.13
N PRO A 43 8.96 27.72 -28.54
CA PRO A 43 9.64 26.71 -29.34
C PRO A 43 8.59 25.92 -30.12
N ALA A 44 8.76 25.87 -31.44
CA ALA A 44 7.94 25.07 -32.33
C ALA A 44 7.90 23.60 -31.82
N PRO A 45 6.76 22.90 -31.91
CA PRO A 45 6.74 21.49 -31.56
C PRO A 45 7.68 20.76 -32.53
N ARG A 46 8.74 20.15 -31.99
CA ARG A 46 9.58 19.23 -32.75
C ARG A 46 8.66 18.13 -33.27
N ALA A 47 8.40 18.15 -34.58
CA ALA A 47 7.78 17.04 -35.26
C ALA A 47 8.75 15.85 -35.11
N ILE A 48 8.44 14.96 -34.18
CA ILE A 48 9.01 13.62 -34.18
C ILE A 48 8.52 13.03 -35.49
N ALA A 49 9.42 12.94 -36.47
CA ALA A 49 9.23 12.14 -37.65
C ALA A 49 8.97 10.71 -37.15
N SER A 50 7.70 10.33 -37.12
CA SER A 50 7.32 8.93 -36.93
C SER A 50 7.96 8.17 -38.09
N PRO A 51 8.82 7.17 -37.83
CA PRO A 51 9.19 6.26 -38.89
C PRO A 51 7.87 5.61 -39.32
N ARG A 52 7.46 5.86 -40.57
CA ARG A 52 6.43 5.08 -41.22
C ARG A 52 6.87 3.62 -41.12
N LEU A 53 6.33 2.90 -40.15
CA LEU A 53 6.36 1.45 -40.15
C LEU A 53 5.53 1.04 -41.35
N TYR A 54 6.23 0.79 -42.44
CA TYR A 54 5.72 0.11 -43.61
C TYR A 54 5.26 -1.26 -43.13
N TYR A 55 3.97 -1.44 -42.90
CA TYR A 55 3.38 -2.76 -42.78
C TYR A 55 3.26 -3.30 -44.20
N PRO A 56 4.07 -4.29 -44.62
CA PRO A 56 3.77 -5.00 -45.86
C PRO A 56 2.50 -5.81 -45.62
N SER A 57 1.42 -5.40 -46.29
CA SER A 57 0.25 -6.21 -46.53
C SER A 57 0.65 -7.42 -47.39
N ARG A 58 1.09 -8.50 -46.75
CA ARG A 58 1.19 -9.82 -47.38
C ARG A 58 0.83 -10.89 -46.36
N CYS A 59 -0.45 -10.95 -46.01
CA CYS A 59 -1.07 -12.17 -45.53
C CYS A 59 -1.18 -13.13 -46.73
N HIS A 60 -0.14 -13.92 -46.95
CA HIS A 60 -0.29 -15.16 -47.70
C HIS A 60 -1.05 -16.14 -46.81
N PHE A 61 -2.32 -16.29 -47.14
CA PHE A 61 -3.16 -17.40 -46.74
C PHE A 61 -2.54 -18.67 -47.33
N ALA A 62 -1.66 -19.33 -46.56
CA ALA A 62 -1.14 -20.64 -46.89
C ALA A 62 -1.85 -21.66 -46.00
N THR A 63 -2.87 -22.27 -46.57
CA THR A 63 -3.39 -23.55 -46.12
C THR A 63 -2.34 -24.61 -46.40
N HIS A 64 -1.59 -25.00 -45.37
CA HIS A 64 -1.05 -26.36 -45.31
C HIS A 64 -1.89 -27.12 -44.30
N SER A 65 -2.82 -27.91 -44.83
CA SER A 65 -3.40 -29.03 -44.12
C SER A 65 -2.32 -30.12 -44.09
N SER A 66 -1.57 -30.19 -42.99
CA SER A 66 -0.95 -31.44 -42.58
C SER A 66 -1.79 -31.93 -41.41
N GLY A 67 -2.51 -33.02 -41.63
CA GLY A 67 -3.19 -33.71 -40.55
C GLY A 67 -2.13 -34.23 -39.60
N ASP A 68 -2.13 -33.69 -38.40
CA ASP A 68 -1.52 -34.33 -37.25
C ASP A 68 -2.65 -35.12 -36.59
N GLU A 69 -2.73 -36.39 -36.95
CA GLU A 69 -3.49 -37.39 -36.21
C GLU A 69 -2.68 -37.69 -34.94
N ASP A 70 -2.91 -36.90 -33.89
CA ASP A 70 -2.46 -37.25 -32.55
C ASP A 70 -3.38 -38.36 -32.02
N GLU A 71 -3.15 -39.59 -32.49
CA GLU A 71 -3.58 -40.81 -31.79
C GLU A 71 -2.68 -40.94 -30.55
N GLU A 72 -3.06 -40.26 -29.47
CA GLU A 72 -2.52 -40.58 -28.14
C GLU A 72 -3.11 -41.93 -27.73
N GLU A 73 -2.38 -43.01 -28.01
CA GLU A 73 -2.60 -44.30 -27.40
C GLU A 73 -2.37 -44.13 -25.88
N ASP A 74 -3.46 -44.10 -25.12
CA ASP A 74 -3.44 -44.20 -23.66
C ASP A 74 -2.88 -45.59 -23.29
N GLU A 75 -1.55 -45.73 -23.24
CA GLU A 75 -0.89 -46.86 -22.59
C GLU A 75 -1.21 -46.78 -21.09
N GLU A 76 -2.27 -47.48 -20.69
CA GLU A 76 -2.65 -47.70 -19.30
C GLU A 76 -1.58 -48.59 -18.65
N GLU A 77 -0.51 -47.97 -18.14
CA GLU A 77 0.52 -48.66 -17.34
C GLU A 77 -0.13 -49.24 -16.08
N HIS A 78 -0.38 -50.54 -16.12
CA HIS A 78 -0.74 -51.35 -14.96
C HIS A 78 0.49 -51.44 -14.05
N TYR A 79 0.49 -50.66 -12.97
CA TYR A 79 1.48 -50.81 -11.91
C TYR A 79 1.17 -52.10 -11.15
N ASP A 80 1.93 -53.15 -11.44
CA ASP A 80 2.00 -54.36 -10.63
C ASP A 80 2.56 -53.98 -9.25
N ASP A 81 1.66 -53.89 -8.27
CA ASP A 81 1.97 -53.76 -6.83
C ASP A 81 2.57 -55.08 -6.34
N GLU A 82 3.82 -55.34 -6.70
CA GLU A 82 4.65 -56.37 -6.07
C GLU A 82 5.01 -55.85 -4.67
N GLY A 83 4.19 -56.26 -3.71
CA GLY A 83 4.44 -56.06 -2.29
C GLY A 83 5.80 -56.64 -1.89
N SER A 84 6.81 -55.76 -1.83
CA SER A 84 8.06 -56.01 -1.13
C SER A 84 7.78 -55.92 0.36
N ASP A 85 7.56 -57.08 0.96
CA ASP A 85 7.60 -57.34 2.39
C ASP A 85 9.03 -57.10 2.88
N GLY A 86 9.36 -55.82 3.06
CA GLY A 86 10.59 -55.36 3.68
C GLY A 86 10.72 -55.95 5.08
N GLU A 87 11.53 -57.00 5.16
CA GLU A 87 12.09 -57.58 6.36
C GLU A 87 12.67 -56.47 7.23
N TRP A 88 12.15 -56.34 8.46
CA TRP A 88 12.58 -55.35 9.43
C TRP A 88 13.97 -55.74 9.94
N GLY A 89 14.99 -55.36 9.16
CA GLY A 89 16.38 -55.31 9.58
C GLY A 89 16.48 -54.35 10.76
N GLU A 90 16.75 -54.92 11.92
CA GLU A 90 17.15 -54.22 13.14
C GLU A 90 18.56 -53.66 12.90
N GLU A 91 18.63 -52.56 12.15
CA GLU A 91 19.83 -51.76 11.97
C GLU A 91 19.71 -50.55 12.88
N ASP A 92 20.65 -50.43 13.82
CA ASP A 92 20.84 -49.29 14.71
C ASP A 92 21.13 -48.01 13.88
N GLU A 93 20.10 -47.44 13.25
CA GLU A 93 20.18 -46.09 12.70
C GLU A 93 20.20 -45.12 13.88
N ALA A 94 21.37 -44.49 14.05
CA ALA A 94 21.49 -43.27 14.83
C ALA A 94 20.37 -42.32 14.39
N VAL A 95 19.35 -42.17 15.24
CA VAL A 95 18.20 -41.28 15.04
C VAL A 95 18.77 -39.89 14.80
N ALA A 96 18.92 -39.51 13.53
CA ALA A 96 19.25 -38.17 13.13
C ALA A 96 18.10 -37.31 13.64
N ALA A 97 18.29 -36.74 14.83
CA ALA A 97 17.31 -35.91 15.51
C ALA A 97 16.77 -34.91 14.48
N LYS A 98 15.51 -35.10 14.09
CA LYS A 98 14.80 -34.21 13.17
C LYS A 98 15.01 -32.81 13.72
N LYS A 99 15.85 -31.99 13.04
CA LYS A 99 16.12 -30.62 13.48
C LYS A 99 14.77 -29.96 13.71
N PRO A 100 14.53 -29.34 14.88
CA PRO A 100 13.24 -28.71 15.15
C PRO A 100 12.98 -27.71 14.01
N SER A 101 11.90 -27.92 13.27
CA SER A 101 11.54 -27.18 12.06
C SER A 101 11.05 -25.75 12.36
N GLY A 102 11.45 -25.20 13.51
CA GLY A 102 11.14 -23.85 13.95
C GLY A 102 12.36 -22.96 13.77
N LYS A 103 12.14 -21.76 13.23
CA LYS A 103 13.16 -20.70 13.23
C LYS A 103 13.69 -20.50 14.65
N THR A 104 15.00 -20.35 14.78
CA THR A 104 15.63 -20.01 16.05
C THR A 104 15.11 -18.65 16.54
N GLU A 105 15.13 -18.41 17.85
CA GLU A 105 14.62 -17.14 18.39
C GLU A 105 15.40 -15.93 17.86
N GLU A 106 16.70 -16.10 17.64
CA GLU A 106 17.59 -15.10 17.05
C GLU A 106 17.16 -14.72 15.61
N GLU A 107 16.77 -15.71 14.80
CA GLU A 107 16.25 -15.48 13.45
C GLU A 107 14.92 -14.71 13.47
N LYS A 108 14.04 -15.00 14.44
CA LYS A 108 12.75 -14.28 14.58
C LYS A 108 12.99 -12.81 14.92
N VAL A 109 13.92 -12.55 15.83
CA VAL A 109 14.30 -11.18 16.21
C VAL A 109 14.94 -10.46 15.02
N ALA A 110 15.78 -11.14 14.23
CA ALA A 110 16.37 -10.57 13.03
C ALA A 110 15.32 -10.22 11.96
N GLU A 111 14.35 -11.11 11.69
CA GLU A 111 13.25 -10.84 10.74
C GLU A 111 12.35 -9.70 11.25
N ALA A 112 12.07 -9.61 12.55
CA ALA A 112 11.35 -8.48 13.14
C ALA A 112 12.11 -7.15 12.95
N ALA A 113 13.43 -7.16 13.20
CA ALA A 113 14.29 -5.99 13.02
C ALA A 113 14.36 -5.55 11.54
N GLU A 114 14.34 -6.50 10.61
CA GLU A 114 14.30 -6.21 9.17
C GLU A 114 12.96 -5.60 8.72
N ILE A 115 11.84 -5.97 9.35
CA ILE A 115 10.55 -5.32 9.11
C ILE A 115 10.53 -3.93 9.75
N GLY A 116 11.30 -3.72 10.82
CA GLY A 116 11.53 -2.42 11.46
C GLY A 116 10.96 -2.29 12.88
N TYR A 117 10.64 -3.41 13.54
CA TYR A 117 10.13 -3.42 14.91
C TYR A 117 10.93 -4.35 15.83
N LYS A 118 10.86 -4.09 17.12
CA LYS A 118 11.39 -4.93 18.20
C LYS A 118 10.28 -5.20 19.20
N VAL A 119 10.12 -6.47 19.57
CA VAL A 119 9.20 -6.87 20.64
C VAL A 119 9.91 -6.70 21.99
N VAL A 120 9.28 -5.98 22.92
CA VAL A 120 9.81 -5.77 24.28
C VAL A 120 9.25 -6.79 25.25
N GLY A 121 7.97 -7.14 25.08
CA GLY A 121 7.23 -8.07 25.91
C GLY A 121 5.78 -7.65 26.09
N PRO A 122 4.98 -8.44 26.84
CA PRO A 122 3.57 -8.17 27.03
C PRO A 122 3.33 -6.95 27.93
N LEU A 123 2.19 -6.29 27.70
CA LEU A 123 1.66 -5.28 28.59
C LEU A 123 1.24 -5.91 29.93
N VAL A 124 1.72 -5.37 31.04
CA VAL A 124 1.29 -5.81 32.37
C VAL A 124 -0.05 -5.14 32.68
N GLY A 125 -1.01 -5.89 33.24
CA GLY A 125 -2.42 -5.48 33.34
C GLY A 125 -2.69 -4.14 34.05
N ASP A 126 -1.83 -3.73 34.98
CA ASP A 126 -1.99 -2.48 35.74
C ASP A 126 -1.33 -1.26 35.07
N GLU A 127 -0.52 -1.47 34.02
CA GLU A 127 0.15 -0.38 33.34
C GLU A 127 -0.84 0.40 32.47
N LYS A 128 -0.82 1.73 32.58
CA LYS A 128 -1.55 2.63 31.68
C LYS A 128 -0.58 3.12 30.60
N PRO A 129 -0.49 2.44 29.44
CA PRO A 129 0.47 2.82 28.40
C PRO A 129 0.10 4.11 27.67
N PHE A 130 -1.19 4.49 27.70
CA PHE A 130 -1.70 5.63 26.96
C PHE A 130 -1.56 6.91 27.77
N LYS A 131 -0.76 7.82 27.22
CA LYS A 131 -0.60 9.18 27.74
C LYS A 131 -1.64 10.11 27.11
N PRO A 132 -1.93 11.27 27.73
CA PRO A 132 -2.69 12.31 27.03
C PRO A 132 -2.00 12.71 25.73
N TYR A 133 -2.78 13.30 24.81
CA TYR A 133 -2.29 13.72 23.51
C TYR A 133 -1.11 14.70 23.64
N GLU A 134 -0.03 14.41 22.93
CA GLU A 134 1.14 15.28 22.79
C GLU A 134 1.14 15.87 21.38
N PRO A 135 1.43 17.18 21.19
CA PRO A 135 1.40 17.83 19.88
C PRO A 135 2.67 17.54 19.06
N VAL A 136 2.96 16.25 18.87
CA VAL A 136 4.12 15.71 18.18
C VAL A 136 3.65 14.61 17.23
N PHE A 137 4.30 14.49 16.08
CA PHE A 137 4.06 13.40 15.15
C PHE A 137 5.38 12.80 14.65
N ALA A 138 5.32 11.55 14.22
CA ALA A 138 6.40 10.81 13.60
C ALA A 138 5.95 10.24 12.25
N VAL A 139 6.90 10.01 11.35
CA VAL A 139 6.69 9.18 10.16
C VAL A 139 7.49 7.91 10.36
N VAL A 140 6.78 6.80 10.50
CA VAL A 140 7.35 5.47 10.73
C VAL A 140 7.22 4.61 9.48
N GLN A 141 8.20 3.76 9.24
CA GLN A 141 8.14 2.76 8.18
C GLN A 141 8.03 1.36 8.79
N ILE A 142 7.00 0.62 8.40
CA ILE A 142 6.80 -0.78 8.78
C ILE A 142 6.76 -1.59 7.49
N GLY A 143 7.75 -2.46 7.29
CA GLY A 143 7.97 -3.15 6.02
C GLY A 143 8.15 -2.14 4.88
N SER A 144 7.24 -2.18 3.89
CA SER A 144 7.26 -1.30 2.71
C SER A 144 6.37 -0.06 2.84
N HIS A 145 5.58 0.05 3.90
CA HIS A 145 4.59 1.11 4.08
C HIS A 145 5.05 2.15 5.10
N GLN A 146 4.69 3.42 4.83
CA GLN A 146 4.98 4.56 5.71
C GLN A 146 3.70 5.10 6.30
N PHE A 147 3.73 5.41 7.59
CA PHE A 147 2.58 5.93 8.34
C PHE A 147 2.99 7.19 9.07
N LYS A 148 2.15 8.23 8.98
CA LYS A 148 2.20 9.37 9.89
C LYS A 148 1.42 9.01 11.15
N VAL A 149 2.05 9.15 12.30
CA VAL A 149 1.48 8.77 13.59
C VAL A 149 1.69 9.84 14.64
N SER A 150 0.69 10.02 15.49
CA SER A 150 0.74 10.80 16.72
C SER A 150 0.44 9.89 17.93
N ASN A 151 0.65 10.42 19.14
CA ASN A 151 0.30 9.70 20.36
C ASN A 151 -1.20 9.38 20.39
N GLY A 152 -1.55 8.11 20.65
CA GLY A 152 -2.93 7.66 20.71
C GLY A 152 -3.56 7.37 19.35
N ASP A 153 -2.81 7.36 18.26
CA ASP A 153 -3.34 6.92 16.97
C ASP A 153 -3.42 5.39 16.88
N SER A 154 -4.44 4.89 16.17
CA SER A 154 -4.52 3.47 15.76
C SER A 154 -4.21 3.34 14.29
N ILE A 155 -3.30 2.45 13.93
CA ILE A 155 -2.93 2.15 12.54
C ILE A 155 -3.13 0.66 12.23
N PHE A 156 -3.53 0.37 11.00
CA PHE A 156 -3.56 -0.99 10.47
C PHE A 156 -2.29 -1.24 9.66
N THR A 157 -1.63 -2.34 9.95
CA THR A 157 -0.39 -2.76 9.32
C THR A 157 -0.52 -4.17 8.78
N GLU A 158 0.43 -4.58 7.94
CA GLU A 158 0.56 -5.98 7.54
C GLU A 158 0.67 -6.90 8.77
N ARG A 159 0.41 -8.20 8.57
CA ARG A 159 0.49 -9.16 9.68
C ARG A 159 1.92 -9.24 10.21
N LEU A 160 2.09 -8.91 11.49
CA LEU A 160 3.33 -9.10 12.22
C LEU A 160 3.32 -10.52 12.81
N LYS A 161 4.34 -11.32 12.48
CA LYS A 161 4.36 -12.76 12.78
C LYS A 161 4.86 -13.10 14.18
N PHE A 162 5.64 -12.21 14.80
CA PHE A 162 6.39 -12.50 16.03
C PHE A 162 5.90 -11.72 17.25
N CYS A 163 4.70 -11.15 17.17
CA CYS A 163 4.07 -10.45 18.28
C CYS A 163 2.69 -11.04 18.53
N ASP A 164 2.31 -11.06 19.81
CA ASP A 164 0.99 -11.44 20.28
C ASP A 164 0.17 -10.22 20.68
N VAL A 165 -1.10 -10.45 20.98
CA VAL A 165 -2.02 -9.41 21.44
C VAL A 165 -1.57 -8.88 22.80
N ASN A 166 -1.60 -7.55 22.97
CA ASN A 166 -1.07 -6.80 24.11
C ASN A 166 0.46 -6.73 24.21
N ASP A 167 1.22 -7.15 23.19
CA ASP A 167 2.66 -6.92 23.19
C ASP A 167 3.01 -5.45 22.98
N LYS A 168 4.04 -4.99 23.70
CA LYS A 168 4.71 -3.71 23.50
C LYS A 168 5.75 -3.85 22.40
N LEU A 169 5.63 -2.99 21.40
CA LEU A 169 6.53 -2.91 20.26
C LEU A 169 7.28 -1.58 20.27
N ILE A 170 8.54 -1.63 19.90
CA ILE A 170 9.35 -0.46 19.57
C ILE A 170 9.55 -0.46 18.06
N LEU A 171 9.09 0.59 17.39
CA LEU A 171 9.30 0.82 15.97
C LEU A 171 10.60 1.62 15.81
N ASN A 172 11.62 0.98 15.23
CA ASN A 172 12.97 1.55 15.10
C ASN A 172 13.16 2.32 13.79
N ARG A 173 12.37 2.02 12.76
CA ARG A 173 12.47 2.69 11.46
C ARG A 173 11.66 3.97 11.43
N VAL A 174 12.20 5.00 12.06
CA VAL A 174 11.64 6.36 12.05
C VAL A 174 12.33 7.19 10.97
N LEU A 175 11.55 7.77 10.07
CA LEU A 175 12.04 8.57 8.95
C LEU A 175 12.05 10.07 9.29
N MET A 176 11.08 10.54 10.07
CA MET A 176 10.91 11.95 10.39
C MET A 176 10.19 12.13 11.72
N LEU A 177 10.58 13.15 12.47
CA LEU A 177 9.87 13.63 13.66
C LEU A 177 9.48 15.09 13.46
N GLY A 178 8.29 15.47 13.92
CA GLY A 178 7.79 16.83 13.83
C GLY A 178 7.09 17.25 15.11
N SER A 179 7.43 18.43 15.58
CA SER A 179 6.81 19.18 16.67
C SER A 179 6.36 20.55 16.15
N GLN A 180 5.72 21.35 16.98
CA GLN A 180 5.32 22.71 16.60
C GLN A 180 6.54 23.62 16.32
N THR A 181 7.65 23.37 17.02
CA THR A 181 8.85 24.21 16.98
C THR A 181 9.97 23.65 16.09
N GLN A 182 10.05 22.33 15.96
CA GLN A 182 11.17 21.65 15.31
C GLN A 182 10.67 20.53 14.39
N THR A 183 11.40 20.33 13.28
CA THR A 183 11.23 19.15 12.42
C THR A 183 12.60 18.51 12.21
N VAL A 184 12.71 17.23 12.51
CA VAL A 184 13.93 16.43 12.36
C VAL A 184 13.69 15.43 11.24
N ILE A 185 14.53 15.47 10.20
CA ILE A 185 14.38 14.64 9.00
C ILE A 185 15.57 13.67 8.91
N GLY A 186 15.28 12.38 8.81
CA GLY A 186 16.27 11.31 8.71
C GLY A 186 16.93 11.20 7.32
N ARG A 187 18.10 10.56 7.29
CA ARG A 187 18.84 10.24 6.06
C ARG A 187 19.54 8.88 6.18
N PRO A 188 18.88 7.74 5.89
CA PRO A 188 17.46 7.55 5.63
C PRO A 188 16.59 7.43 6.89
N ILE A 189 17.15 6.93 8.00
CA ILE A 189 16.46 6.75 9.29
C ILE A 189 17.07 7.64 10.37
N LEU A 190 16.31 7.89 11.44
CA LEU A 190 16.77 8.56 12.66
C LEU A 190 17.13 7.52 13.71
N SER A 191 18.42 7.43 14.08
CA SER A 191 18.93 6.42 15.01
C SER A 191 18.55 6.65 16.48
N GLU A 192 18.32 7.91 16.86
CA GLU A 192 17.99 8.29 18.24
C GLU A 192 16.48 8.33 18.51
N ALA A 193 15.67 8.10 17.47
CA ALA A 193 14.22 8.15 17.54
C ALA A 193 13.63 6.75 17.73
N ALA A 194 12.63 6.65 18.60
CA ALA A 194 11.88 5.43 18.82
C ALA A 194 10.39 5.75 18.97
N VAL A 195 9.54 4.93 18.35
CA VAL A 195 8.09 5.03 18.53
C VAL A 195 7.60 3.78 19.24
N HIS A 196 6.98 3.97 20.40
CA HIS A 196 6.40 2.89 21.19
C HIS A 196 4.96 2.67 20.76
N ALA A 197 4.59 1.41 20.61
CA ALA A 197 3.26 0.97 20.21
C ALA A 197 2.85 -0.28 21.00
N VAL A 198 1.54 -0.54 21.04
CA VAL A 198 0.96 -1.76 21.61
C VAL A 198 0.11 -2.43 20.53
N VAL A 199 0.18 -3.76 20.46
CA VAL A 199 -0.70 -4.57 19.61
C VAL A 199 -2.07 -4.65 20.27
N GLU A 200 -3.10 -4.04 19.67
CA GLU A 200 -4.47 -4.14 20.17
C GLU A 200 -5.13 -5.45 19.75
N GLU A 201 -5.01 -5.80 18.47
CA GLU A 201 -5.64 -6.99 17.92
C GLU A 201 -5.01 -7.42 16.60
N HIS A 202 -5.20 -8.69 16.26
CA HIS A 202 -4.99 -9.22 14.91
C HIS A 202 -6.34 -9.41 14.23
N ALA A 203 -6.57 -8.65 13.16
CA ALA A 203 -7.86 -8.59 12.47
C ALA A 203 -7.77 -9.18 11.07
N LEU A 204 -8.91 -9.64 10.55
CA LEU A 204 -9.07 -9.97 9.14
C LEU A 204 -9.70 -8.78 8.43
N ASP A 205 -9.11 -8.39 7.30
CA ASP A 205 -9.67 -7.37 6.43
C ASP A 205 -11.00 -7.83 5.80
N ALA A 206 -11.73 -6.85 5.25
CA ALA A 206 -12.92 -7.09 4.47
C ALA A 206 -12.66 -8.12 3.35
N LYS A 207 -13.65 -8.97 3.08
CA LYS A 207 -13.53 -9.99 2.03
C LYS A 207 -13.46 -9.31 0.66
N VAL A 208 -12.32 -9.45 -0.02
CA VAL A 208 -12.16 -9.04 -1.41
C VAL A 208 -12.57 -10.21 -2.31
N ILE A 209 -13.54 -10.00 -3.19
CA ILE A 209 -14.02 -11.03 -4.12
C ILE A 209 -13.29 -10.89 -5.45
N ILE A 210 -12.46 -11.89 -5.77
CA ILE A 210 -11.77 -12.01 -7.05
C ILE A 210 -12.66 -12.79 -8.01
N PHE A 211 -13.24 -12.09 -8.98
CA PHE A 211 -14.06 -12.69 -10.02
C PHE A 211 -13.33 -12.71 -11.37
N LYS A 212 -13.06 -13.90 -11.90
CA LYS A 212 -12.42 -14.11 -13.20
C LYS A 212 -13.45 -14.66 -14.19
N LYS A 213 -13.60 -14.03 -15.36
CA LYS A 213 -14.51 -14.50 -16.42
C LYS A 213 -13.88 -14.28 -17.80
N LYS A 214 -13.95 -15.30 -18.66
CA LYS A 214 -13.59 -15.18 -20.10
C LYS A 214 -14.85 -15.24 -20.95
N ARG A 215 -14.99 -14.29 -21.89
CA ARG A 215 -16.17 -14.18 -22.77
C ARG A 215 -16.24 -15.40 -23.70
N ARG A 216 -17.44 -16.00 -23.85
CA ARG A 216 -17.71 -17.15 -24.75
C ARG A 216 -16.85 -18.41 -24.53
N LYS A 217 -16.12 -18.51 -23.41
CA LYS A 217 -15.25 -19.66 -23.10
C LYS A 217 -15.76 -20.51 -21.93
N ASN A 218 -17.04 -20.35 -21.54
CA ASN A 218 -17.66 -20.96 -20.35
C ASN A 218 -16.78 -20.94 -19.07
N TYR A 219 -15.84 -20.00 -18.99
CA TYR A 219 -14.90 -19.89 -17.89
C TYR A 219 -15.36 -18.75 -16.98
N ARG A 220 -15.77 -19.11 -15.77
CA ARG A 220 -16.05 -18.21 -14.66
C ARG A 220 -15.52 -18.83 -13.37
N ARG A 221 -14.78 -18.07 -12.58
CA ARG A 221 -14.26 -18.47 -11.26
C ARG A 221 -14.44 -17.31 -10.29
N THR A 222 -14.96 -17.60 -9.11
CA THR A 222 -15.11 -16.64 -8.01
C THR A 222 -14.29 -17.16 -6.84
N LYS A 223 -13.36 -16.36 -6.31
CA LYS A 223 -12.56 -16.68 -5.13
C LYS A 223 -12.64 -15.51 -4.15
N GLY A 224 -12.82 -15.78 -2.86
CA GLY A 224 -12.66 -14.78 -1.82
C GLY A 224 -11.21 -14.73 -1.33
N HIS A 225 -10.72 -13.53 -1.03
CA HIS A 225 -9.48 -13.30 -0.29
C HIS A 225 -9.79 -12.45 0.95
N ARG A 226 -9.12 -12.74 2.06
CA ARG A 226 -9.11 -11.90 3.27
C ARG A 226 -7.67 -11.79 3.72
N GLN A 227 -7.21 -10.56 3.88
CA GLN A 227 -5.86 -10.29 4.35
C GLN A 227 -5.84 -10.23 5.87
N GLU A 228 -4.85 -10.84 6.50
CA GLU A 228 -4.60 -10.63 7.93
C GLU A 228 -3.84 -9.32 8.15
N LEU A 229 -4.30 -8.56 9.13
CA LEU A 229 -3.76 -7.26 9.51
C LEU A 229 -3.48 -7.24 11.02
N THR A 230 -2.55 -6.38 11.42
CA THR A 230 -2.28 -6.08 12.83
C THR A 230 -2.68 -4.65 13.11
N LYS A 231 -3.53 -4.46 14.13
CA LYS A 231 -3.90 -3.14 14.61
C LYS A 231 -2.96 -2.72 15.73
N LEU A 232 -2.20 -1.68 15.47
CA LEU A 232 -1.28 -1.09 16.43
C LEU A 232 -1.87 0.20 16.99
N ARG A 233 -1.65 0.43 18.28
CA ARG A 233 -1.97 1.68 18.96
C ARG A 233 -0.69 2.33 19.43
N ILE A 234 -0.46 3.57 19.03
CA ILE A 234 0.76 4.31 19.33
C ILE A 234 0.65 4.89 20.75
N THR A 235 1.69 4.68 21.57
CA THR A 235 1.70 5.05 22.99
C THR A 235 2.62 6.22 23.29
N ASN A 236 3.79 6.27 22.66
CA ASN A 236 4.79 7.32 22.92
C ASN A 236 5.69 7.53 21.70
N ILE A 237 6.12 8.78 21.50
CA ILE A 237 7.12 9.16 20.51
C ILE A 237 8.32 9.74 21.29
N GLU A 238 9.52 9.25 20.99
CA GLU A 238 10.78 9.64 21.62
C GLU A 238 11.76 10.23 20.59
N GLY A 239 12.67 11.08 21.06
CA GLY A 239 13.71 11.71 20.21
C GLY A 239 13.38 13.11 19.70
N ILE A 240 12.40 13.80 20.27
CA ILE A 240 12.10 15.20 19.97
C ILE A 240 11.64 15.97 21.21
N ASP A 241 11.97 17.26 21.24
CA ASP A 241 11.56 18.15 22.32
C ASP A 241 10.04 18.35 22.29
N LYS A 242 9.39 17.97 23.39
CA LYS A 242 7.96 18.10 23.59
C LYS A 242 7.70 19.48 24.18
N SER A 243 7.04 20.37 23.44
CA SER A 243 6.55 21.62 24.02
C SER A 243 5.59 21.30 25.14
N GLU A 244 5.76 21.93 26.31
CA GLU A 244 4.86 21.74 27.45
C GLU A 244 3.42 21.95 27.00
N THR A 245 2.57 20.94 27.18
CA THR A 245 1.12 21.10 27.07
C THR A 245 0.71 22.13 28.09
N VAL A 246 0.40 23.35 27.62
CA VAL A 246 -0.32 24.34 28.43
C VAL A 246 -1.62 23.65 28.81
N ALA A 247 -1.73 23.21 30.07
CA ALA A 247 -2.98 22.72 30.61
C ALA A 247 -3.96 23.87 30.49
N VAL A 248 -4.82 23.84 29.48
CA VAL A 248 -5.95 24.76 29.36
C VAL A 248 -6.87 24.36 30.51
N ALA A 249 -6.65 24.99 31.66
CA ALA A 249 -7.54 24.94 32.81
C ALA A 249 -8.88 25.51 32.32
N ALA A 250 -9.86 24.62 32.19
CA ALA A 250 -11.25 24.98 31.97
C ALA A 250 -11.86 25.54 33.26
#